data_AF-A0A352BTL2-F1
#
_entry.id   AF-A0A352BTL2-F1
#
_cell.length_a   1.000
_cell.length_b   1.000
_cell.length_c   1.000
_cell.angle_alpha   90.00
_cell.angle_beta   90.00
_cell.angle_gamma   90.00
#
_symmetry.space_group_name_H-M   'P 1'
#
loop_
_entity.id
_entity.type
_entity.pdbx_description
1 polymer ?
#
loop_
_entity_poly.entity_id
_entity_poly.type
_entity_poly.pdbx_seq_one_letter_code
_entity_poly.pdbx_strand_id
1 'polypeptide(L)'
;EAHINLAVDKILSTNNQELAQALLKVLMAAVRLNPDFSNQTKGACITSRLDFPRSWGLGSSSTLIAAVAQWSQTNPFDLSTMSFGGSGYDVAAADQSGAFTYKIGTTAPQVTPVVVNWPFDHHIYFVHRNKKQNSRESIAHYRKTQLNHGWIQEISAITQAMIHVSSHQEFGVLLKQHEQLIAQGLALTPVQEEFFKDFPGTIKSLGGWGGDFMMVLGPESEGDNNGPYLPGTKANFTANYFKEKGFSAIIPYHNMILGY
;
A
#
# COMPACT_ATOMS: atom_id res chain seq x y z
N GLU A 1 -1.13 10.16 22.76
CA GLU A 1 -2.02 11.23 23.20
C GLU A 1 -1.33 12.56 22.98
N ALA A 2 -2.05 13.55 22.48
CA ALA A 2 -1.55 14.91 22.31
C ALA A 2 -2.68 15.90 22.62
N HIS A 3 -2.36 16.95 23.37
CA HIS A 3 -3.27 18.06 23.62
C HIS A 3 -2.79 19.21 22.76
N ILE A 4 -3.63 19.66 21.83
CA ILE A 4 -3.25 20.61 20.77
C ILE A 4 -4.19 21.82 20.84
N ASN A 5 -3.62 23.01 20.76
CA ASN A 5 -4.35 24.25 20.55
C ASN A 5 -4.12 24.71 19.10
N LEU A 6 -5.11 24.46 18.23
CA LEU A 6 -5.06 24.81 16.82
C LEU A 6 -5.15 26.33 16.57
N ALA A 7 -5.74 27.10 17.48
CA ALA A 7 -5.87 28.55 17.33
C ALA A 7 -4.52 29.29 17.41
N VAL A 8 -3.53 28.69 18.08
CA VAL A 8 -2.17 29.24 18.24
C VAL A 8 -1.09 28.28 17.73
N ASP A 9 -1.48 27.28 16.92
CA ASP A 9 -0.57 26.31 16.30
C ASP A 9 0.42 25.67 17.29
N LYS A 10 -0.09 25.20 18.44
CA LYS A 10 0.75 24.74 19.55
C LYS A 10 0.34 23.39 20.13
N ILE A 11 1.31 22.50 20.28
CA ILE A 11 1.19 21.29 21.11
C ILE A 11 1.39 21.71 22.58
N LEU A 12 0.38 21.48 23.41
CA LEU A 12 0.41 21.79 24.85
C LEU A 12 1.09 20.68 25.64
N SER A 13 0.78 19.43 25.29
CA SER A 13 1.38 18.23 25.87
C SER A 13 1.29 17.06 24.88
N THR A 14 2.20 16.11 24.96
CA THR A 14 2.14 14.87 24.17
C THR A 14 3.03 13.79 24.78
N ASN A 15 2.66 12.53 24.55
CA ASN A 15 3.52 11.39 24.85
C ASN A 15 4.45 11.00 23.69
N ASN A 16 4.32 11.64 22.52
CA ASN A 16 5.17 11.44 21.36
C ASN A 16 5.26 12.74 20.55
N GLN A 17 6.44 13.36 20.57
CA GLN A 17 6.65 14.67 19.95
C GLN A 17 6.58 14.64 18.42
N GLU A 18 7.21 13.65 17.79
CA GLU A 18 7.25 13.53 16.32
C GLU A 18 5.84 13.33 15.74
N LEU A 19 5.07 12.42 16.34
CA LEU A 19 3.70 12.15 15.90
C LEU A 19 2.76 13.33 16.15
N ALA A 20 2.91 14.03 17.28
CA ALA A 20 2.10 15.21 17.56
C ALA A 20 2.39 16.35 16.59
N GLN A 21 3.65 16.56 16.19
CA GLN A 21 4.02 17.53 15.17
C GLN A 21 3.45 17.17 13.80
N ALA A 22 3.52 15.89 13.42
CA ALA A 22 2.92 15.38 12.20
C ALA A 22 1.40 15.61 12.20
N LEU A 23 0.71 15.27 13.30
CA LEU A 23 -0.73 15.47 13.45
C LEU A 23 -1.11 16.97 13.40
N LEU A 24 -0.40 17.82 14.12
CA LEU A 24 -0.61 19.27 14.10
C LEU A 24 -0.52 19.82 12.68
N LYS A 25 0.49 19.39 11.91
CA LYS A 25 0.64 19.80 10.51
C LYS A 25 -0.58 19.47 9.65
N VAL A 26 -1.14 18.27 9.80
CA VAL A 26 -2.35 17.84 9.07
C VAL A 26 -3.57 18.66 9.51
N LEU A 27 -3.79 18.81 10.82
CA LEU A 27 -4.94 19.55 11.33
C LEU A 27 -4.88 21.04 10.94
N MET A 28 -3.70 21.66 10.96
CA MET A 28 -3.52 23.03 10.49
C MET A 28 -3.76 23.17 8.99
N ALA A 29 -3.36 22.19 8.17
CA ALA A 29 -3.70 22.18 6.76
C ALA A 29 -5.22 22.09 6.54
N ALA A 30 -5.91 21.26 7.34
CA ALA A 30 -7.38 21.16 7.31
C ALA A 30 -8.06 22.48 7.69
N VAL A 31 -7.58 23.18 8.74
CA VAL A 31 -8.08 24.52 9.12
C VAL A 31 -7.85 25.55 8.00
N ARG A 32 -6.73 25.48 7.28
CA ARG A 32 -6.46 26.40 6.15
C ARG A 32 -7.38 26.14 4.97
N LEU A 33 -7.69 24.87 4.68
CA LEU A 33 -8.60 24.48 3.60
C LEU A 33 -10.07 24.73 3.95
N ASN A 34 -10.45 24.57 5.21
CA ASN A 34 -11.76 24.89 5.74
C ASN A 34 -11.66 25.60 7.10
N PRO A 35 -11.69 26.96 7.13
CA PRO A 35 -11.57 27.73 8.37
C PRO A 35 -12.62 27.39 9.44
N ASP A 36 -13.83 26.98 9.03
CA ASP A 36 -14.92 26.61 9.94
C ASP A 36 -14.60 25.35 10.75
N PHE A 37 -13.68 24.50 10.25
CA PHE A 37 -13.21 23.32 10.97
C PHE A 37 -12.65 23.66 12.35
N SER A 38 -11.99 24.83 12.50
CA SER A 38 -11.44 25.27 13.78
C SER A 38 -12.51 25.35 14.89
N ASN A 39 -13.72 25.78 14.56
CA ASN A 39 -14.84 25.85 15.51
C ASN A 39 -15.32 24.46 15.92
N GLN A 40 -15.31 23.49 15.00
CA GLN A 40 -15.72 22.10 15.27
C GLN A 40 -14.74 21.38 16.21
N THR A 41 -13.46 21.76 16.21
CA THR A 41 -12.43 21.14 17.05
C THR A 41 -12.39 21.69 18.49
N LYS A 42 -13.07 22.81 18.78
CA LYS A 42 -12.94 23.49 20.07
C LYS A 42 -13.51 22.65 21.20
N GLY A 43 -12.65 22.23 22.12
CA GLY A 43 -13.03 21.36 23.25
C GLY A 43 -13.31 19.90 22.85
N ALA A 44 -12.99 19.51 21.61
CA ALA A 44 -13.20 18.16 21.16
C ALA A 44 -12.19 17.18 21.78
N CYS A 45 -12.68 15.99 22.15
CA CYS A 45 -11.84 14.85 22.49
C CYS A 45 -11.98 13.81 21.38
N ILE A 46 -10.89 13.54 20.65
CA ILE A 46 -10.90 12.68 19.47
C ILE A 46 -10.08 11.44 19.74
N THR A 47 -10.64 10.27 19.40
CA THR A 47 -9.92 8.99 19.42
C THR A 47 -9.97 8.39 18.03
N SER A 48 -8.80 8.09 17.47
CA SER A 48 -8.64 7.30 16.25
C SER A 48 -8.01 5.96 16.61
N ARG A 49 -8.46 4.89 15.94
CA ARG A 49 -7.94 3.53 16.10
C ARG A 49 -7.63 2.98 14.72
N LEU A 50 -6.44 2.41 14.58
CA LEU A 50 -6.09 1.62 13.40
C LEU A 50 -6.64 0.21 13.62
N ASP A 51 -7.22 -0.34 12.56
CA ASP A 51 -7.73 -1.70 12.45
C ASP A 51 -6.67 -2.71 11.98
N PHE A 52 -5.50 -2.23 11.54
CA PHE A 52 -4.33 -3.05 11.20
C PHE A 52 -3.06 -2.67 12.00
N PRO A 53 -2.08 -3.59 12.12
CA PRO A 53 -0.81 -3.31 12.78
C PRO A 53 -0.03 -2.17 12.11
N ARG A 54 0.46 -1.21 12.91
CA ARG A 54 1.26 -0.06 12.43
C ARG A 54 2.56 -0.43 11.67
N SER A 55 3.01 -1.67 11.80
CA SER A 55 4.21 -2.20 11.13
C SER A 55 3.95 -2.71 9.72
N TRP A 56 2.69 -2.80 9.27
CA TRP A 56 2.30 -3.47 8.03
C TRP A 56 2.47 -2.63 6.77
N GLY A 57 2.80 -1.34 6.87
CA GLY A 57 3.02 -0.49 5.70
C GLY A 57 1.77 -0.19 4.87
N LEU A 58 0.56 -0.51 5.35
CA LEU A 58 -0.72 -0.31 4.66
C LEU A 58 -1.22 1.15 4.67
N GLY A 59 -0.33 2.13 4.71
CA GLY A 59 -0.72 3.54 4.59
C GLY A 59 -1.42 4.14 5.81
N SER A 60 -0.89 3.92 7.03
CA SER A 60 -1.45 4.53 8.26
C SER A 60 -1.52 6.06 8.23
N SER A 61 -0.62 6.71 7.49
CA SER A 61 -0.62 8.17 7.34
C SER A 61 -1.74 8.64 6.40
N SER A 62 -1.94 7.93 5.30
CA SER A 62 -2.90 8.28 4.25
C SER A 62 -4.33 8.00 4.69
N THR A 63 -4.55 6.93 5.46
CA THR A 63 -5.82 6.66 6.16
C THR A 63 -6.14 7.74 7.19
N LEU A 64 -5.15 8.25 7.94
CA LEU A 64 -5.35 9.41 8.83
C LEU A 64 -5.71 10.67 8.03
N ILE A 65 -5.04 10.94 6.91
CA ILE A 65 -5.37 12.09 6.04
C ILE A 65 -6.81 11.97 5.52
N ALA A 66 -7.22 10.79 5.04
CA ALA A 66 -8.59 10.57 4.58
C ALA A 66 -9.62 10.80 5.69
N ALA A 67 -9.37 10.26 6.90
CA ALA A 67 -10.25 10.47 8.05
C ALA A 67 -10.33 11.95 8.46
N VAL A 68 -9.21 12.67 8.48
CA VAL A 68 -9.20 14.11 8.78
C VAL A 68 -9.91 14.88 7.67
N ALA A 69 -9.69 14.57 6.40
CA ALA A 69 -10.34 15.23 5.28
C ALA A 69 -11.86 15.07 5.33
N GLN A 70 -12.34 13.87 5.69
CA GLN A 70 -13.76 13.62 5.92
C GLN A 70 -14.29 14.46 7.10
N TRP A 71 -13.56 14.49 8.21
CA TRP A 71 -13.95 15.26 9.39
C TRP A 71 -13.99 16.77 9.12
N SER A 72 -12.98 17.30 8.42
CA SER A 72 -12.90 18.72 8.06
C SER A 72 -13.68 19.10 6.81
N GLN A 73 -14.32 18.14 6.13
CA GLN A 73 -15.03 18.35 4.87
C GLN A 73 -14.16 19.03 3.80
N THR A 74 -12.90 18.61 3.70
CA THR A 74 -11.92 19.14 2.74
C THR A 74 -11.56 18.09 1.69
N ASN A 75 -11.07 18.51 0.54
CA ASN A 75 -10.53 17.58 -0.45
C ASN A 75 -9.29 16.84 0.12
N PRO A 76 -9.26 15.50 0.09
CA PRO A 76 -8.18 14.73 0.70
C PRO A 76 -6.85 14.84 -0.07
N PHE A 77 -6.87 15.07 -1.38
CA PHE A 77 -5.67 15.32 -2.18
C PHE A 77 -5.02 16.66 -1.84
N ASP A 78 -5.83 17.72 -1.67
CA ASP A 78 -5.34 19.03 -1.25
C ASP A 78 -4.76 18.95 0.17
N LEU A 79 -5.45 18.26 1.08
CA LEU A 79 -4.99 18.05 2.45
C LEU A 79 -3.65 17.29 2.49
N SER A 80 -3.53 16.23 1.68
CA SER A 80 -2.27 15.48 1.56
C SER A 80 -1.14 16.34 1.02
N THR A 81 -1.42 17.14 -0.02
CA THR A 81 -0.44 18.02 -0.66
C THR A 81 0.07 19.08 0.31
N MET A 82 -0.83 19.70 1.08
CA MET A 82 -0.49 20.73 2.08
C MET A 82 0.20 20.18 3.33
N SER A 83 0.08 18.88 3.61
CA SER A 83 0.67 18.24 4.77
C SER A 83 2.00 17.57 4.46
N PHE A 84 2.02 16.32 3.98
CA PHE A 84 3.24 15.54 3.75
C PHE A 84 3.66 15.49 2.28
N GLY A 85 2.78 15.90 1.36
CA GLY A 85 2.96 15.69 -0.08
C GLY A 85 2.88 14.21 -0.45
N GLY A 86 3.35 13.88 -1.65
CA GLY A 86 3.32 12.51 -2.19
C GLY A 86 2.64 12.48 -3.56
N SER A 87 2.48 11.27 -4.11
CA SER A 87 1.80 11.11 -5.40
C SER A 87 0.30 11.32 -5.32
N GLY A 88 -0.30 11.22 -4.13
CA GLY A 88 -1.76 11.17 -3.91
C GLY A 88 -2.35 9.75 -4.05
N TYR A 89 -1.55 8.73 -4.41
CA TYR A 89 -2.04 7.37 -4.62
C TYR A 89 -2.68 6.77 -3.36
N ASP A 90 -1.99 6.80 -2.23
CA ASP A 90 -2.49 6.19 -0.99
C ASP A 90 -3.77 6.88 -0.48
N VAL A 91 -3.95 8.15 -0.85
CA VAL A 91 -5.16 8.93 -0.52
C VAL A 91 -6.31 8.50 -1.40
N ALA A 92 -6.07 8.30 -2.71
CA ALA A 92 -7.04 7.69 -3.59
C ALA A 92 -7.42 6.29 -3.07
N ALA A 93 -6.44 5.46 -2.69
CA ALA A 93 -6.70 4.13 -2.17
C ALA A 93 -7.58 4.10 -0.92
N ALA A 94 -7.44 5.08 -0.02
CA ALA A 94 -8.24 5.18 1.19
C ALA A 94 -9.73 5.49 0.94
N ASP A 95 -10.08 6.00 -0.25
CA ASP A 95 -11.44 6.39 -0.64
C ASP A 95 -12.06 5.42 -1.67
N GLN A 96 -11.34 4.37 -2.07
CA GLN A 96 -11.83 3.37 -3.03
C GLN A 96 -12.21 2.06 -2.33
N SER A 97 -13.35 1.50 -2.71
CA SER A 97 -13.83 0.19 -2.22
C SER A 97 -13.39 -0.98 -3.11
N GLY A 98 -12.68 -0.73 -4.20
CA GLY A 98 -12.31 -1.73 -5.20
C GLY A 98 -11.00 -1.41 -5.90
N ALA A 99 -10.62 -2.25 -6.86
CA ALA A 99 -9.42 -2.05 -7.65
C ALA A 99 -9.54 -0.82 -8.56
N PHE A 100 -8.45 -0.09 -8.72
CA PHE A 100 -8.40 1.09 -9.59
C PHE A 100 -7.01 1.24 -10.22
N THR A 101 -6.96 1.98 -11.33
CA THR A 101 -5.71 2.50 -11.88
C THR A 101 -5.55 3.96 -11.50
N TYR A 102 -4.31 4.37 -11.29
CA TYR A 102 -3.96 5.73 -10.87
C TYR A 102 -2.92 6.31 -11.82
N LYS A 103 -3.16 7.54 -12.27
CA LYS A 103 -2.21 8.30 -13.07
C LYS A 103 -2.11 9.72 -12.58
N ILE A 104 -0.89 10.17 -12.34
CA ILE A 104 -0.62 11.57 -12.00
C ILE A 104 -0.93 12.42 -13.24
N GLY A 105 -1.91 13.32 -13.12
CA GLY A 105 -2.25 14.31 -14.15
C GLY A 105 -1.61 15.68 -13.90
N THR A 106 -1.78 16.59 -14.84
CA THR A 106 -1.24 17.96 -14.76
C THR A 106 -2.02 18.85 -13.78
N THR A 107 -3.33 18.63 -13.64
CA THR A 107 -4.21 19.44 -12.79
C THR A 107 -4.76 18.64 -11.61
N ALA A 108 -5.14 17.38 -11.85
CA ALA A 108 -5.64 16.45 -10.84
C ALA A 108 -5.24 15.02 -11.23
N PRO A 109 -5.12 14.10 -10.27
CA PRO A 109 -4.88 12.70 -10.60
C PRO A 109 -6.10 12.07 -11.28
N GLN A 110 -5.83 11.13 -12.18
CA GLN A 110 -6.84 10.29 -12.81
C GLN A 110 -6.96 8.99 -12.00
N VAL A 111 -8.13 8.77 -11.41
CA VAL A 111 -8.49 7.54 -10.68
C VAL A 111 -9.56 6.84 -11.50
N THR A 112 -9.23 5.67 -12.05
CA THR A 112 -10.18 4.91 -12.90
C THR A 112 -10.45 3.56 -12.24
N PRO A 113 -11.67 3.31 -11.73
CA PRO A 113 -12.06 2.00 -11.22
C PRO A 113 -11.89 0.92 -12.28
N VAL A 114 -11.43 -0.27 -11.87
CA VAL A 114 -11.28 -1.43 -12.73
C VAL A 114 -11.83 -2.67 -12.04
N VAL A 115 -12.39 -3.58 -12.83
CA VAL A 115 -12.80 -4.89 -12.35
C VAL A 115 -11.66 -5.86 -12.60
N VAL A 116 -11.18 -6.49 -11.54
CA VAL A 116 -10.19 -7.56 -11.60
C VAL A 116 -10.91 -8.85 -11.27
N ASN A 117 -10.94 -9.77 -12.23
CA ASN A 117 -11.62 -11.06 -12.10
C ASN A 117 -10.66 -12.19 -12.50
N TRP A 118 -9.61 -12.37 -11.69
CA TRP A 118 -8.63 -13.42 -11.92
C TRP A 118 -9.20 -14.78 -11.47
N PRO A 119 -9.39 -15.76 -12.37
CA PRO A 119 -9.94 -17.07 -11.99
C PRO A 119 -8.99 -17.90 -11.11
N PHE A 120 -7.73 -17.46 -11.01
CA PHE A 120 -6.66 -18.05 -10.21
C PHE A 120 -6.35 -17.27 -8.93
N ASP A 121 -7.21 -16.33 -8.52
CA ASP A 121 -7.00 -15.46 -7.36
C ASP A 121 -6.75 -16.20 -6.03
N HIS A 122 -7.23 -17.44 -5.91
CA HIS A 122 -6.97 -18.34 -4.80
C HIS A 122 -5.51 -18.79 -4.66
N HIS A 123 -4.70 -18.67 -5.71
CA HIS A 123 -3.26 -18.87 -5.65
C HIS A 123 -2.51 -17.60 -5.20
N ILE A 124 -3.19 -16.48 -4.97
CA ILE A 124 -2.57 -15.20 -4.64
C ILE A 124 -2.56 -14.97 -3.13
N TYR A 125 -1.38 -14.62 -2.62
CA TYR A 125 -1.14 -14.29 -1.22
C TYR A 125 -0.39 -12.97 -1.07
N PHE A 126 -0.64 -12.28 0.03
CA PHE A 126 0.13 -11.15 0.51
C PHE A 126 0.92 -11.57 1.75
N VAL A 127 2.25 -11.56 1.63
CA VAL A 127 3.14 -11.95 2.73
C VAL A 127 3.88 -10.72 3.25
N HIS A 128 3.76 -10.44 4.55
CA HIS A 128 4.53 -9.35 5.17
C HIS A 128 5.94 -9.84 5.50
N ARG A 129 6.97 -9.10 5.10
CA ARG A 129 8.38 -9.48 5.24
C ARG A 129 8.95 -9.29 6.65
N ASN A 130 8.11 -9.00 7.65
CA ASN A 130 8.52 -8.66 9.02
C ASN A 130 9.51 -7.49 9.13
N LYS A 131 9.67 -6.71 8.06
CA LYS A 131 10.60 -5.58 7.97
C LYS A 131 9.82 -4.37 7.48
N LYS A 132 9.60 -3.39 8.36
CA LYS A 132 8.93 -2.14 7.97
C LYS A 132 9.84 -1.36 7.01
N GLN A 133 9.32 -0.98 5.85
CA GLN A 133 10.08 -0.11 4.94
C GLN A 133 9.91 1.37 5.34
N ASN A 134 10.99 2.14 5.26
CA ASN A 134 10.92 3.59 5.45
C ASN A 134 10.60 4.27 4.11
N SER A 135 9.37 4.74 3.94
CA SER A 135 8.91 5.38 2.71
C SER A 135 9.75 6.62 2.32
N ARG A 136 10.33 7.34 3.29
CA ARG A 136 11.18 8.52 3.00
C ARG A 136 12.48 8.10 2.31
N GLU A 137 13.07 6.99 2.74
CA GLU A 137 14.30 6.45 2.15
C GLU A 137 14.01 5.91 0.74
N SER A 138 12.91 5.18 0.55
CA SER A 138 12.48 4.70 -0.78
C SER A 138 12.27 5.85 -1.76
N ILE A 139 11.63 6.94 -1.34
CA ILE A 139 11.42 8.13 -2.20
C ILE A 139 12.76 8.82 -2.51
N ALA A 140 13.64 8.97 -1.52
CA ALA A 140 14.94 9.59 -1.71
C ALA A 140 15.83 8.78 -2.67
N HIS A 141 15.74 7.45 -2.62
CA HIS A 141 16.39 6.54 -3.56
C HIS A 141 15.81 6.69 -4.97
N TYR A 142 14.50 6.57 -5.12
CA TYR A 142 13.80 6.72 -6.40
C TYR A 142 14.11 8.06 -7.10
N ARG A 143 14.15 9.17 -6.35
CA ARG A 143 14.44 10.50 -6.92
C ARG A 143 15.84 10.63 -7.52
N LYS A 144 16.78 9.74 -7.16
CA LYS A 144 18.12 9.70 -7.75
C LYS A 144 18.16 8.91 -9.05
N THR A 145 17.14 8.10 -9.32
CA THR A 145 17.02 7.34 -10.55
C THR A 145 16.50 8.23 -11.68
N GLN A 146 17.12 8.11 -12.86
CA GLN A 146 16.58 8.67 -14.09
C GLN A 146 15.79 7.60 -14.85
N LEU A 147 14.46 7.62 -14.71
CA LEU A 147 13.56 6.78 -15.49
C LEU A 147 13.05 7.56 -16.68
N ASN A 148 13.11 6.95 -17.87
CA ASN A 148 12.63 7.57 -19.10
C ASN A 148 11.15 7.25 -19.35
N HIS A 149 10.56 7.95 -20.32
CA HIS A 149 9.15 7.76 -20.68
C HIS A 149 8.84 6.36 -21.20
N GLY A 150 9.78 5.71 -21.91
CA GLY A 150 9.62 4.35 -22.42
C GLY A 150 9.44 3.34 -21.30
N TRP A 151 10.24 3.44 -20.23
CA TRP A 151 10.10 2.59 -19.04
C TRP A 151 8.71 2.72 -18.41
N ILE A 152 8.15 3.95 -18.34
CA ILE A 152 6.80 4.18 -17.80
C ILE A 152 5.75 3.50 -18.69
N GLN A 153 5.91 3.58 -20.02
CA GLN A 153 4.99 2.95 -20.98
C GLN A 153 5.02 1.43 -20.87
N GLU A 154 6.19 0.81 -20.72
CA GLU A 154 6.33 -0.63 -20.53
C GLU A 154 5.66 -1.12 -19.25
N ILE A 155 5.92 -0.47 -18.10
CA ILE A 155 5.25 -0.78 -16.83
C ILE A 155 3.73 -0.61 -16.94
N SER A 156 3.28 0.45 -17.62
CA SER A 156 1.86 0.70 -17.84
C SER A 156 1.22 -0.41 -18.68
N ALA A 157 1.89 -0.85 -19.75
CA ALA A 157 1.42 -1.93 -20.61
C ALA A 157 1.31 -3.26 -19.84
N ILE A 158 2.31 -3.60 -19.02
CA ILE A 158 2.26 -4.80 -18.17
C ILE A 158 1.13 -4.70 -17.15
N THR A 159 0.94 -3.54 -16.53
CA THR A 159 -0.17 -3.32 -15.58
C THR A 159 -1.53 -3.54 -16.24
N GLN A 160 -1.74 -3.02 -17.46
CA GLN A 160 -2.98 -3.24 -18.21
C GLN A 160 -3.17 -4.72 -18.58
N ALA A 161 -2.11 -5.41 -19.01
CA ALA A 161 -2.16 -6.83 -19.29
C ALA A 161 -2.51 -7.65 -18.04
N MET A 162 -1.92 -7.32 -16.89
CA MET A 162 -2.20 -7.97 -15.61
C MET A 162 -3.65 -7.78 -15.15
N ILE A 163 -4.30 -6.64 -15.43
CA ILE A 163 -5.70 -6.42 -15.06
C ILE A 163 -6.63 -7.40 -15.80
N HIS A 164 -6.32 -7.76 -17.04
CA HIS A 164 -7.21 -8.53 -17.93
C HIS A 164 -6.83 -10.01 -18.11
N VAL A 165 -5.67 -10.43 -17.63
CA VAL A 165 -5.20 -11.81 -17.82
C VAL A 165 -6.07 -12.82 -17.07
N SER A 166 -6.35 -13.95 -17.72
CA SER A 166 -7.17 -15.03 -17.15
C SER A 166 -6.38 -16.33 -16.95
N SER A 167 -5.12 -16.38 -17.37
CA SER A 167 -4.22 -17.51 -17.19
C SER A 167 -3.27 -17.30 -16.01
N HIS A 168 -3.18 -18.28 -15.11
CA HIS A 168 -2.24 -18.30 -13.98
C HIS A 168 -0.80 -18.14 -14.47
N GLN A 169 -0.42 -18.94 -15.47
CA GLN A 169 0.93 -18.95 -16.03
C GLN A 169 1.28 -17.59 -16.65
N GLU A 170 0.38 -17.00 -17.44
CA GLU A 170 0.59 -15.70 -18.06
C GLU A 170 0.69 -14.58 -17.01
N PHE A 171 -0.16 -14.63 -15.97
CA PHE A 171 -0.06 -13.69 -14.85
C PHE A 171 1.30 -13.80 -14.16
N GLY A 172 1.81 -15.02 -13.92
CA GLY A 172 3.15 -15.24 -13.37
C GLY A 172 4.27 -14.63 -14.23
N VAL A 173 4.18 -14.77 -15.56
CA VAL A 173 5.13 -14.14 -16.50
C VAL A 173 5.08 -12.61 -16.38
N LEU A 174 3.88 -12.02 -16.42
CA LEU A 174 3.69 -10.57 -16.30
C LEU A 174 4.17 -10.05 -14.94
N LEU A 175 3.88 -10.77 -13.86
CA LEU A 175 4.28 -10.43 -12.49
C LEU A 175 5.80 -10.38 -12.36
N LYS A 176 6.50 -11.36 -12.94
CA LYS A 176 7.96 -11.42 -12.99
C LYS A 176 8.57 -10.31 -13.84
N GLN A 177 8.03 -10.08 -15.03
CA GLN A 177 8.48 -8.98 -15.92
C GLN A 177 8.32 -7.62 -15.22
N HIS A 178 7.19 -7.39 -14.58
CA HIS A 178 6.93 -6.18 -13.81
C HIS A 178 7.93 -6.01 -12.67
N GLU A 179 8.22 -7.06 -11.90
CA GLU A 179 9.24 -7.02 -10.85
C GLU A 179 10.62 -6.70 -11.43
N GLN A 180 11.02 -7.36 -12.51
CA GLN A 180 12.34 -7.16 -13.12
C GLN A 180 12.53 -5.73 -13.64
N LEU A 181 11.55 -5.17 -14.34
CA LEU A 181 11.64 -3.79 -14.86
C LEU A 181 11.72 -2.75 -13.73
N ILE A 182 10.99 -2.95 -12.63
CA ILE A 182 11.10 -2.04 -11.47
C ILE A 182 12.43 -2.23 -10.75
N ALA A 183 12.88 -3.47 -10.56
CA ALA A 183 14.18 -3.76 -9.95
C ALA A 183 15.32 -3.10 -10.73
N GLN A 184 15.31 -3.20 -12.07
CA GLN A 184 16.26 -2.53 -12.95
C GLN A 184 16.19 -1.01 -12.81
N GLY A 185 14.98 -0.43 -12.85
CA GLY A 185 14.79 1.00 -12.65
C GLY A 185 15.34 1.48 -11.31
N LEU A 186 15.09 0.74 -10.23
CA LEU A 186 15.55 1.10 -8.89
C LEU A 186 16.99 0.65 -8.58
N ALA A 187 17.68 -0.04 -9.49
CA ALA A 187 18.95 -0.71 -9.22
C ALA A 187 18.91 -1.60 -7.95
N LEU A 188 17.82 -2.36 -7.79
CA LEU A 188 17.61 -3.32 -6.71
C LEU A 188 17.60 -4.74 -7.26
N THR A 189 17.83 -5.73 -6.38
CA THR A 189 17.63 -7.14 -6.72
C THR A 189 16.17 -7.51 -6.51
N PRO A 190 15.51 -8.24 -7.42
CA PRO A 190 14.16 -8.76 -7.20
C PRO A 190 14.07 -9.58 -5.91
N VAL A 191 12.98 -9.42 -5.15
CA VAL A 191 12.82 -10.06 -3.84
C VAL A 191 12.90 -11.60 -3.91
N GLN A 192 12.38 -12.19 -4.99
CA GLN A 192 12.46 -13.64 -5.20
C GLN A 192 13.90 -14.11 -5.40
N GLU A 193 14.67 -13.36 -6.20
CA GLU A 193 16.08 -13.68 -6.47
C GLU A 193 16.94 -13.51 -5.23
N GLU A 194 16.63 -12.54 -4.37
CA GLU A 194 17.40 -12.29 -3.15
C GLU A 194 17.11 -13.32 -2.04
N PHE A 195 15.83 -13.70 -1.84
CA PHE A 195 15.42 -14.45 -0.64
C PHE A 195 14.70 -15.79 -0.88
N PHE A 196 14.17 -16.03 -2.09
CA PHE A 196 13.21 -17.11 -2.34
C PHE A 196 13.49 -17.85 -3.66
N LYS A 197 14.77 -18.08 -3.97
CA LYS A 197 15.20 -18.77 -5.20
C LYS A 197 14.60 -20.17 -5.36
N ASP A 198 14.28 -20.81 -4.24
CA ASP A 198 13.70 -22.15 -4.14
C ASP A 198 12.17 -22.16 -4.21
N PHE A 199 11.50 -21.00 -4.22
CA PHE A 199 10.04 -20.96 -4.31
C PHE A 199 9.58 -21.27 -5.76
N PRO A 200 8.71 -22.27 -5.97
CA PRO A 200 8.27 -22.69 -7.31
C PRO A 200 7.24 -21.74 -7.95
N GLY A 201 6.69 -20.79 -7.19
CA GLY A 201 5.77 -19.77 -7.70
C GLY A 201 6.48 -18.48 -8.12
N THR A 202 5.73 -17.38 -8.22
CA THR A 202 6.27 -16.06 -8.57
C THR A 202 6.04 -15.06 -7.45
N ILE A 203 7.04 -14.25 -7.13
CA ILE A 203 6.95 -13.24 -6.07
C ILE A 203 7.29 -11.87 -6.63
N LYS A 204 6.54 -10.86 -6.21
CA LYS A 204 6.85 -9.45 -6.51
C LYS A 204 6.72 -8.56 -5.28
N SER A 205 7.55 -7.53 -5.20
CA SER A 205 7.53 -6.53 -4.13
C SER A 205 6.33 -5.59 -4.26
N LEU A 206 5.76 -5.11 -3.15
CA LEU A 206 4.71 -4.10 -3.13
C LEU A 206 5.18 -2.81 -2.43
N GLY A 207 4.53 -1.69 -2.72
CA GLY A 207 4.75 -0.41 -2.05
C GLY A 207 6.13 0.19 -2.32
N GLY A 208 6.84 0.60 -1.26
CA GLY A 208 8.12 1.30 -1.34
C GLY A 208 9.35 0.43 -1.64
N TRP A 209 9.18 -0.90 -1.71
CA TRP A 209 10.23 -1.91 -1.92
C TRP A 209 11.32 -1.96 -0.82
N GLY A 210 11.88 -3.14 -0.55
CA GLY A 210 12.89 -3.33 0.51
C GLY A 210 12.36 -3.75 1.89
N GLY A 211 11.03 -3.86 2.02
CA GLY A 211 10.30 -4.31 3.22
C GLY A 211 8.80 -4.49 2.93
N ASP A 212 7.97 -4.41 3.97
CA ASP A 212 6.51 -4.52 3.96
C ASP A 212 5.97 -5.77 3.25
N PHE A 213 4.91 -5.65 2.46
CA PHE A 213 4.27 -6.76 1.79
C PHE A 213 4.93 -7.10 0.44
N MET A 214 4.89 -8.38 0.12
CA MET A 214 5.10 -8.90 -1.23
C MET A 214 3.84 -9.65 -1.68
N MET A 215 3.55 -9.58 -2.97
CA MET A 215 2.52 -10.39 -3.62
C MET A 215 3.17 -11.68 -4.09
N VAL A 216 2.53 -12.80 -3.77
CA VAL A 216 2.97 -14.15 -4.09
C VAL A 216 1.88 -14.79 -4.94
N LEU A 217 2.27 -15.31 -6.10
CA LEU A 217 1.50 -16.26 -6.87
C LEU A 217 2.05 -17.66 -6.58
N GLY A 218 1.28 -18.47 -5.86
CA GLY A 218 1.59 -19.87 -5.59
C GLY A 218 1.61 -20.72 -6.88
N PRO A 219 2.29 -21.88 -6.88
CA PRO A 219 2.30 -22.78 -8.03
C PRO A 219 0.89 -23.31 -8.37
N GLU A 220 0.61 -23.53 -9.66
CA GLU A 220 -0.69 -24.03 -10.14
C GLU A 220 -0.93 -25.50 -9.78
N SER A 221 0.13 -26.32 -9.77
CA SER A 221 0.06 -27.78 -9.67
C SER A 221 0.22 -28.35 -8.26
N GLU A 222 0.58 -27.54 -7.26
CA GLU A 222 0.84 -28.01 -5.90
C GLU A 222 -0.22 -27.52 -4.93
N GLY A 223 -1.29 -28.30 -4.73
CA GLY A 223 -2.10 -28.32 -3.50
C GLY A 223 -2.77 -27.02 -3.01
N ASP A 224 -2.56 -25.88 -3.65
CA ASP A 224 -3.17 -24.58 -3.30
C ASP A 224 -4.63 -24.54 -3.78
N ASN A 225 -5.43 -25.49 -3.30
CA ASN A 225 -6.87 -25.52 -3.46
C ASN A 225 -7.51 -24.70 -2.33
N ASN A 226 -8.67 -24.08 -2.60
CA ASN A 226 -9.52 -23.19 -1.78
C ASN A 226 -9.88 -23.60 -0.32
N GLY A 227 -9.18 -24.54 0.31
CA GLY A 227 -9.40 -24.92 1.70
C GLY A 227 -8.74 -23.96 2.69
N PRO A 228 -9.32 -23.76 3.89
CA PRO A 228 -8.62 -23.11 4.99
C PRO A 228 -7.33 -23.86 5.30
N TYR A 229 -6.30 -23.14 5.76
CA TYR A 229 -5.07 -23.75 6.24
C TYR A 229 -5.38 -24.78 7.34
N LEU A 230 -5.21 -26.06 7.03
CA LEU A 230 -5.33 -27.17 7.98
C LEU A 230 -3.94 -27.82 8.14
N PRO A 231 -3.33 -27.76 9.34
CA PRO A 231 -2.02 -28.36 9.59
C PRO A 231 -1.99 -29.84 9.17
N GLY A 232 -0.99 -30.24 8.38
CA GLY A 232 -0.79 -31.64 7.96
C GLY A 232 -1.51 -32.07 6.68
N THR A 233 -2.17 -31.16 5.96
CA THR A 233 -2.73 -31.44 4.62
C THR A 233 -1.82 -30.88 3.52
N LYS A 234 -1.84 -31.49 2.32
CA LYS A 234 -1.23 -30.90 1.10
C LYS A 234 -1.93 -29.61 0.65
N ALA A 235 -3.04 -29.23 1.31
CA ALA A 235 -3.70 -27.96 1.04
C ALA A 235 -2.80 -26.82 1.54
N ASN A 236 -2.55 -25.83 0.69
CA ASN A 236 -1.85 -24.59 1.04
C ASN A 236 -0.32 -24.74 1.19
N PHE A 237 0.35 -25.26 0.15
CA PHE A 237 1.82 -25.32 0.06
C PHE A 237 2.42 -23.93 0.25
N THR A 238 1.85 -22.91 -0.41
CA THR A 238 2.39 -21.56 -0.37
C THR A 238 2.44 -21.00 1.04
N ALA A 239 1.37 -21.10 1.82
CA ALA A 239 1.40 -20.61 3.20
C ALA A 239 2.35 -21.42 4.09
N ASN A 240 2.44 -22.75 3.91
CA ASN A 240 3.40 -23.56 4.65
C ASN A 240 4.85 -23.13 4.38
N TYR A 241 5.21 -22.94 3.11
CA TYR A 241 6.55 -22.50 2.71
C TYR A 241 6.97 -21.20 3.42
N PHE A 242 6.12 -20.17 3.41
CA PHE A 242 6.44 -18.91 4.09
C PHE A 242 6.43 -19.02 5.62
N LYS A 243 5.54 -19.86 6.17
CA LYS A 243 5.49 -20.07 7.62
C LYS A 243 6.76 -20.77 8.13
N GLU A 244 7.24 -21.78 7.40
CA GLU A 244 8.50 -22.48 7.70
C GLU A 244 9.72 -21.55 7.60
N LYS A 245 9.68 -20.56 6.71
CA LYS A 245 10.69 -19.48 6.65
C LYS A 245 10.50 -18.36 7.68
N GLY A 246 9.53 -18.48 8.60
CA GLY A 246 9.35 -17.57 9.73
C GLY A 246 8.45 -16.34 9.47
N PHE A 247 7.69 -16.34 8.37
CA PHE A 247 6.71 -15.27 8.12
C PHE A 247 5.38 -15.59 8.81
N SER A 248 4.85 -14.62 9.55
CA SER A 248 3.65 -14.81 10.38
C SER A 248 2.38 -14.25 9.74
N ALA A 249 2.49 -13.18 8.94
CA ALA A 249 1.38 -12.60 8.21
C ALA A 249 1.41 -13.05 6.74
N ILE A 250 0.60 -14.07 6.45
CA ILE A 250 0.39 -14.66 5.14
C ILE A 250 -1.11 -14.60 4.87
N ILE A 251 -1.53 -13.68 3.99
CA ILE A 251 -2.93 -13.30 3.85
C ILE A 251 -3.39 -13.68 2.43
N PRO A 252 -4.34 -14.61 2.28
CA PRO A 252 -4.94 -14.90 0.98
C PRO A 252 -5.58 -13.66 0.35
N TYR A 253 -5.61 -13.59 -0.99
CA TYR A 253 -6.14 -12.44 -1.73
C TYR A 253 -7.52 -11.97 -1.25
N HIS A 254 -8.47 -12.90 -1.12
CA HIS A 254 -9.84 -12.61 -0.69
C HIS A 254 -9.96 -12.06 0.74
N ASN A 255 -8.95 -12.25 1.59
CA ASN A 255 -8.92 -11.71 2.96
C ASN A 255 -8.29 -10.31 3.04
N MET A 256 -7.63 -9.85 1.98
CA MET A 256 -7.00 -8.52 1.93
C MET A 256 -7.86 -7.50 1.17
N ILE A 257 -8.61 -7.96 0.17
CA ILE A 257 -9.47 -7.08 -0.62
C ILE A 257 -10.77 -6.74 0.13
N LEU A 258 -11.25 -5.52 -0.07
CA LEU A 258 -12.61 -5.16 0.32
C LEU A 258 -13.56 -5.86 -0.65
N GLY A 259 -14.45 -6.71 -0.12
CA GLY A 259 -15.34 -7.54 -0.94
C GLY A 259 -16.27 -6.74 -1.85
N TYR A 260 -16.62 -7.32 -2.99
CA TYR A 260 -17.73 -6.88 -3.84
C TYR A 260 -19.03 -7.56 -3.43
#